data_AF-A0AA38PIH4-F1
#
_entry.id   AF-A0AA38PIH4-F1
#
_cell.length_a   1.000
_cell.length_b   1.000
_cell.length_c   1.000
_cell.angle_alpha   90.00
_cell.angle_beta   90.00
_cell.angle_gamma   90.00
#
_symmetry.space_group_name_H-M   'P 1'
#
loop_
_entity.id
_entity.type
_entity.pdbx_description
1 polymer ?
#
loop_
_entity_poly.entity_id
_entity_poly.type
_entity_poly.pdbx_seq_one_letter_code
_entity_poly.pdbx_strand_id
1 'polypeptide(L)'
;MFLLGLPSMSRQMSRNYYEFIPDDDTEKDVYLQAHGHNFDGRERHVVIHWVNGTLADNPVTQIVQLSGIRGRFVFDSFTRGERQLLLRLADEIEFDKTSVVNGCRVWMRELLLALVREGLISEETFEVIEEEVPLPKRMPEMEEASRSKDS
;
A
#
# COMPACT_ATOMS: atom_id res chain seq x y z
N MET A 1 10.92 18.21 -48.51
CA MET A 1 11.45 18.15 -47.14
C MET A 1 10.40 17.46 -46.29
N PHE A 2 10.58 16.18 -45.98
CA PHE A 2 9.61 15.40 -45.21
C PHE A 2 10.05 15.35 -43.75
N LEU A 3 9.20 15.82 -42.83
CA LEU A 3 9.37 15.59 -41.40
C LEU A 3 8.91 14.16 -41.08
N LEU A 4 9.85 13.32 -40.65
CA LEU A 4 9.52 12.01 -40.11
C LEU A 4 8.80 12.20 -38.77
N GLY A 5 7.53 11.78 -38.72
CA GLY A 5 6.80 11.69 -37.45
C GLY A 5 7.49 10.67 -36.55
N LEU A 6 7.86 11.12 -35.34
CA LEU A 6 8.33 10.21 -34.29
C LEU A 6 7.25 9.14 -34.05
N PRO A 7 7.63 7.85 -33.86
CA PRO A 7 6.65 6.84 -33.52
C PRO A 7 5.97 7.24 -32.21
N SER A 8 4.64 7.35 -32.26
CA SER A 8 3.83 7.46 -31.05
C SER A 8 4.24 6.31 -30.14
N MET A 9 4.78 6.61 -28.95
CA MET A 9 4.97 5.60 -27.93
C MET A 9 3.61 5.00 -27.64
N SER A 10 3.38 3.79 -28.13
CA SER A 10 2.11 3.09 -27.95
C SER A 10 1.82 3.10 -26.47
N ARG A 11 0.66 3.64 -26.08
CA ARG A 11 0.17 3.60 -24.70
C ARG A 11 0.26 2.15 -24.24
N GLN A 12 1.30 1.83 -23.47
CA GLN A 12 1.66 0.48 -23.11
C GLN A 12 0.56 -0.01 -22.19
N MET A 13 -0.45 -0.68 -22.75
CA MET A 13 -1.50 -1.32 -21.97
C MET A 13 -0.76 -2.20 -20.97
N SER A 14 -1.00 -1.96 -19.68
CA SER A 14 -0.35 -2.68 -18.58
C SER A 14 -0.79 -4.13 -18.67
N ARG A 15 -0.05 -4.91 -19.46
CA ARG A 15 -0.25 -6.35 -19.61
C ARG A 15 -0.08 -6.93 -18.22
N ASN A 16 -1.06 -7.67 -17.73
CA ASN A 16 -0.92 -8.32 -16.44
C ASN A 16 0.14 -9.42 -16.58
N TYR A 17 1.35 -9.15 -16.09
CA TYR A 17 2.46 -10.10 -16.18
C TYR A 17 2.34 -11.24 -15.16
N TYR A 18 1.40 -11.17 -14.22
CA TYR A 18 1.20 -12.20 -13.20
C TYR A 18 0.88 -13.58 -13.79
N GLU A 19 0.22 -13.65 -14.94
CA GLU A 19 -0.06 -14.93 -15.65
C GLU A 19 1.21 -15.60 -16.20
N PHE A 20 2.31 -14.83 -16.37
CA PHE A 20 3.58 -15.29 -16.94
C PHE A 20 4.68 -15.40 -15.88
N ILE A 21 4.64 -14.52 -14.87
CA ILE A 21 5.55 -14.49 -13.71
C ILE A 21 4.67 -14.30 -12.46
N PRO A 22 4.01 -15.38 -11.99
CA PRO A 22 3.21 -15.36 -10.78
C PRO A 22 4.09 -15.17 -9.54
N ASP A 23 3.46 -14.95 -8.40
CA ASP A 23 4.19 -15.05 -7.13
C ASP A 23 4.47 -16.52 -6.78
N ASP A 24 5.68 -16.78 -6.28
CA ASP A 24 6.23 -18.12 -6.03
C ASP A 24 6.65 -18.29 -4.56
N ASP A 25 7.07 -19.50 -4.17
CA ASP A 25 7.34 -19.83 -2.77
C ASP A 25 8.66 -19.25 -2.22
N THR A 26 9.40 -18.44 -2.99
CA THR A 26 10.67 -17.85 -2.55
C THR A 26 10.47 -16.74 -1.50
N GLU A 27 11.46 -16.57 -0.63
CA GLU A 27 11.58 -15.43 0.29
C GLU A 27 11.87 -14.15 -0.50
N LYS A 28 11.18 -13.05 -0.15
CA LYS A 28 11.24 -11.78 -0.90
C LYS A 28 11.22 -10.59 0.03
N ASP A 29 12.10 -9.63 -0.22
CA ASP A 29 11.99 -8.28 0.34
C ASP A 29 10.61 -7.68 -0.01
N VAL A 30 9.85 -7.30 1.01
CA VAL A 30 8.59 -6.58 0.82
C VAL A 30 8.81 -5.11 1.13
N TYR A 31 8.52 -4.25 0.17
CA TYR A 31 8.74 -2.82 0.26
C TYR A 31 7.43 -2.08 0.52
N LEU A 32 7.39 -1.26 1.56
CA LEU A 32 6.40 -0.20 1.72
C LEU A 32 6.95 1.08 1.07
N GLN A 33 6.14 1.88 0.38
CA GLN A 33 6.53 3.17 -0.20
C GLN A 33 5.42 4.22 -0.10
N ALA A 34 5.81 5.49 0.12
CA ALA A 34 4.95 6.65 -0.16
C ALA A 34 5.72 8.01 -0.20
N HIS A 35 5.05 9.12 -0.57
CA HIS A 35 5.65 10.42 -0.95
C HIS A 35 5.25 11.68 -0.13
N GLY A 36 6.20 12.29 0.60
CA GLY A 36 6.13 13.67 1.13
C GLY A 36 5.94 13.80 2.65
N HIS A 37 6.48 14.88 3.25
CA HIS A 37 6.48 15.11 4.72
C HIS A 37 5.30 15.96 5.24
N ASN A 38 4.78 16.89 4.44
CA ASN A 38 3.69 17.79 4.84
C ASN A 38 2.36 17.37 4.16
N PHE A 39 1.23 17.48 4.87
CA PHE A 39 -0.11 17.25 4.33
C PHE A 39 -0.61 18.49 3.57
N ASP A 40 -0.98 18.32 2.30
CA ASP A 40 -1.39 19.39 1.37
C ASP A 40 -2.89 19.31 0.99
N GLY A 41 -3.68 18.50 1.70
CA GLY A 41 -5.11 18.31 1.45
C GLY A 41 -5.45 17.51 0.20
N ARG A 42 -4.46 16.91 -0.48
CA ARG A 42 -4.68 16.03 -1.64
C ARG A 42 -4.72 14.56 -1.23
N GLU A 43 -5.35 13.76 -2.08
CA GLU A 43 -5.26 12.30 -2.01
C GLU A 43 -3.81 11.84 -2.20
N ARG A 44 -3.48 10.72 -1.58
CA ARG A 44 -2.11 10.25 -1.34
C ARG A 44 -2.04 8.76 -1.70
N HIS A 45 -0.88 8.25 -2.13
CA HIS A 45 -0.70 6.84 -2.50
C HIS A 45 0.41 6.17 -1.68
N VAL A 46 0.03 5.10 -0.97
CA VAL A 46 0.91 4.07 -0.41
C VAL A 46 0.99 2.92 -1.40
N VAL A 47 2.15 2.30 -1.48
CA VAL A 47 2.33 1.05 -2.19
C VAL A 47 3.02 0.05 -1.28
N ILE A 48 2.46 -1.15 -1.15
CA ILE A 48 3.22 -2.33 -0.76
C ILE A 48 3.62 -3.05 -2.04
N HIS A 49 4.89 -3.41 -2.22
CA HIS A 49 5.36 -4.09 -3.43
C HIS A 49 6.52 -5.05 -3.19
N TRP A 50 6.63 -6.08 -4.04
CA TRP A 50 7.74 -7.04 -4.06
C TRP A 50 7.99 -7.52 -5.48
N VAL A 51 9.18 -8.10 -5.74
CA VAL A 51 9.56 -8.56 -7.08
C VAL A 51 9.17 -10.02 -7.26
N ASN A 52 8.25 -10.33 -8.18
CA ASN A 52 7.86 -11.71 -8.47
C ASN A 52 8.96 -12.48 -9.22
N GLY A 53 9.71 -11.80 -10.09
CA GLY A 53 10.81 -12.35 -10.88
C GLY A 53 11.30 -11.35 -11.92
N THR A 54 11.99 -11.82 -12.97
CA THR A 54 12.45 -10.97 -14.09
C THR A 54 11.95 -11.47 -15.45
N LEU A 55 11.63 -10.53 -16.35
CA LEU A 55 11.29 -10.78 -17.75
C LEU A 55 12.24 -10.01 -18.65
N ALA A 56 13.11 -10.73 -19.38
CA ALA A 56 14.18 -10.12 -20.19
C ALA A 56 14.94 -9.05 -19.40
N ASP A 57 15.47 -9.45 -18.23
CA ASP A 57 16.21 -8.63 -17.26
C ASP A 57 15.46 -7.47 -16.60
N ASN A 58 14.17 -7.28 -16.92
CA ASN A 58 13.32 -6.28 -16.25
C ASN A 58 12.58 -6.92 -15.06
N PRO A 59 12.59 -6.32 -13.84
CA PRO A 59 11.86 -6.86 -12.70
C PRO A 59 10.34 -6.76 -12.93
N VAL A 60 9.62 -7.86 -12.69
CA VAL A 60 8.16 -7.87 -12.63
C VAL A 60 7.76 -7.72 -11.17
N THR A 61 7.28 -6.54 -10.82
CA THR A 61 6.90 -6.17 -9.46
C THR A 61 5.40 -6.34 -9.26
N GLN A 62 4.99 -7.06 -8.21
CA GLN A 62 3.61 -7.07 -7.73
C GLN A 62 3.39 -5.87 -6.82
N ILE A 63 2.29 -5.15 -7.02
CA ILE A 63 1.97 -3.87 -6.40
C ILE A 63 0.57 -3.97 -5.77
N VAL A 64 0.48 -3.77 -4.46
CA VAL A 64 -0.76 -3.49 -3.75
C VAL A 64 -0.81 -1.99 -3.51
N GLN A 65 -1.60 -1.29 -4.33
CA GLN A 65 -1.80 0.15 -4.19
C GLN A 65 -2.89 0.42 -3.16
N LEU A 66 -2.57 1.28 -2.21
CA LEU A 66 -3.46 1.74 -1.15
C LEU A 66 -3.48 3.28 -1.19
N SER A 67 -4.63 3.92 -0.99
CA SER A 67 -4.63 5.36 -0.70
C SER A 67 -3.92 5.63 0.65
N GLY A 68 -3.06 6.67 0.77
CA GLY A 68 -2.34 7.12 1.99
C GLY A 68 -0.88 7.61 1.81
N ILE A 69 -0.16 7.96 2.90
CA ILE A 69 1.31 8.34 2.94
C ILE A 69 1.83 8.37 4.41
N ARG A 70 3.10 8.09 4.80
CA ARG A 70 4.38 7.79 4.08
C ARG A 70 4.79 6.28 4.20
N GLY A 71 5.99 5.72 3.88
CA GLY A 71 7.36 6.12 3.45
C GLY A 71 8.12 4.90 2.82
N ARG A 72 9.42 4.94 2.42
CA ARG A 72 10.12 3.73 1.88
C ARG A 72 10.71 2.86 3.01
N PHE A 73 10.04 1.77 3.35
CA PHE A 73 10.54 0.77 4.30
C PHE A 73 10.80 -0.55 3.57
N VAL A 74 11.87 -1.23 3.96
CA VAL A 74 12.11 -2.63 3.58
C VAL A 74 11.66 -3.45 4.79
N PHE A 75 10.59 -4.22 4.63
CA PHE A 75 10.29 -5.29 5.56
C PHE A 75 11.25 -6.46 5.32
N ASP A 76 11.41 -7.28 6.35
CA ASP A 76 12.21 -8.50 6.29
C ASP A 76 11.71 -9.45 5.17
N SER A 77 12.52 -10.43 4.80
CA SER A 77 12.21 -11.31 3.68
C SER A 77 11.04 -12.24 4.01
N PHE A 78 9.87 -11.97 3.43
CA PHE A 78 8.66 -12.77 3.66
C PHE A 78 8.59 -13.95 2.69
N THR A 79 8.22 -15.12 3.19
CA THR A 79 7.77 -16.27 2.41
C THR A 79 6.41 -16.00 1.75
N ARG A 80 6.01 -16.81 0.78
CA ARG A 80 4.67 -16.72 0.17
C ARG A 80 3.53 -16.92 1.17
N GLY A 81 3.72 -17.75 2.19
CA GLY A 81 2.74 -17.96 3.25
C GLY A 81 2.46 -16.67 4.02
N GLU A 82 3.53 -15.95 4.39
CA GLU A 82 3.44 -14.66 5.08
C GLU A 82 2.90 -13.55 4.17
N ARG A 83 3.30 -13.49 2.90
CA ARG A 83 2.70 -12.56 1.93
C ARG A 83 1.20 -12.81 1.73
N GLN A 84 0.78 -14.08 1.69
CA GLN A 84 -0.64 -14.44 1.60
C GLN A 84 -1.41 -14.13 2.89
N LEU A 85 -0.78 -14.22 4.06
CA LEU A 85 -1.35 -13.78 5.33
C LEU A 85 -1.48 -12.25 5.39
N LEU A 86 -0.45 -11.49 5.00
CA LEU A 86 -0.50 -10.04 4.86
C LEU A 86 -1.68 -9.59 3.97
N LEU A 87 -1.87 -10.25 2.82
CA LEU A 87 -3.00 -9.96 1.93
C LEU A 87 -4.36 -10.25 2.57
N ARG A 88 -4.46 -11.29 3.41
CA ARG A 88 -5.69 -11.61 4.15
C ARG A 88 -5.96 -10.58 5.25
N LEU A 89 -4.95 -10.26 6.07
CA LEU A 89 -5.07 -9.25 7.12
C LEU A 89 -5.45 -7.87 6.54
N ALA A 90 -4.93 -7.52 5.36
CA ALA A 90 -5.32 -6.32 4.64
C ALA A 90 -6.81 -6.31 4.24
N ASP A 91 -7.34 -7.44 3.78
CA ASP A 91 -8.76 -7.60 3.39
C ASP A 91 -9.71 -7.61 4.61
N GLU A 92 -9.24 -8.12 5.76
CA GLU A 92 -10.00 -8.18 7.01
C GLU A 92 -10.16 -6.81 7.72
N ILE A 93 -9.31 -5.82 7.42
CA ILE A 93 -9.34 -4.50 8.07
C ILE A 93 -10.26 -3.55 7.30
N GLU A 94 -11.33 -3.12 7.95
CA GLU A 94 -12.34 -2.23 7.37
C GLU A 94 -11.77 -0.87 6.94
N PHE A 95 -11.85 -0.59 5.64
CA PHE A 95 -11.51 0.71 5.06
C PHE A 95 -12.75 1.41 4.50
N ASP A 96 -13.26 2.42 5.21
CA ASP A 96 -14.26 3.32 4.65
C ASP A 96 -13.60 4.50 3.91
N LYS A 97 -13.74 4.48 2.58
CA LYS A 97 -13.32 5.58 1.69
C LYS A 97 -14.09 6.89 1.89
N THR A 98 -15.23 6.86 2.59
CA THR A 98 -16.03 8.05 2.91
C THR A 98 -15.70 8.68 4.26
N SER A 99 -14.94 7.97 5.10
CA SER A 99 -14.48 8.47 6.38
C SER A 99 -13.56 9.68 6.24
N VAL A 100 -13.86 10.72 7.00
CA VAL A 100 -13.05 11.93 7.11
C VAL A 100 -12.06 11.91 8.29
N VAL A 101 -12.19 10.92 9.19
CA VAL A 101 -11.33 10.75 10.38
C VAL A 101 -10.44 9.50 10.30
N ASN A 102 -10.94 8.40 9.74
CA ASN A 102 -10.26 7.10 9.64
C ASN A 102 -9.73 6.82 8.24
N GLY A 103 -9.03 7.80 7.67
CA GLY A 103 -8.35 7.61 6.40
C GLY A 103 -7.23 6.56 6.49
N CYS A 104 -6.82 6.07 5.32
CA CYS A 104 -5.58 5.37 4.99
C CYS A 104 -4.52 5.04 6.07
N ARG A 105 -4.06 6.03 6.83
CA ARG A 105 -3.00 5.87 7.84
C ARG A 105 -3.50 5.16 9.10
N VAL A 106 -4.80 5.25 9.41
CA VAL A 106 -5.46 4.43 10.44
C VAL A 106 -5.47 2.97 10.02
N TRP A 107 -5.93 2.69 8.80
CA TRP A 107 -5.93 1.33 8.23
C TRP A 107 -4.50 0.75 8.19
N MET A 108 -3.50 1.54 7.78
CA MET A 108 -2.09 1.13 7.80
C MET A 108 -1.61 0.79 9.21
N ARG A 109 -1.98 1.60 10.22
CA ARG A 109 -1.65 1.30 11.61
C ARG A 109 -2.22 -0.05 12.03
N GLU A 110 -3.47 -0.31 11.68
CA GLU A 110 -4.15 -1.55 12.03
C GLU A 110 -3.55 -2.76 11.31
N LEU A 111 -3.14 -2.61 10.05
CA LEU A 111 -2.42 -3.66 9.31
C LEU A 111 -1.08 -3.97 9.96
N LEU A 112 -0.27 -2.96 10.27
CA LEU A 112 1.01 -3.18 10.93
C LEU A 112 0.83 -3.80 12.33
N LEU A 113 -0.18 -3.37 13.10
CA LEU A 113 -0.52 -3.99 14.38
C LEU A 113 -1.06 -5.42 14.25
N ALA A 114 -1.64 -5.79 13.10
CA ALA A 114 -2.02 -7.17 12.81
C ALA A 114 -0.80 -8.01 12.43
N LEU A 115 0.12 -7.46 11.62
CA LEU A 115 1.40 -8.10 11.29
C LEU A 115 2.27 -8.34 12.54
N VAL A 116 2.30 -7.41 13.50
CA VAL A 116 2.95 -7.62 14.81
C VAL A 116 2.29 -8.78 15.58
N ARG A 117 0.95 -8.84 15.61
CA ARG A 117 0.20 -9.89 16.32
C ARG A 117 0.42 -11.28 15.74
N GLU A 118 0.52 -11.40 14.42
CA GLU A 118 0.84 -12.65 13.73
C GLU A 118 2.35 -12.96 13.68
N GLY A 119 3.20 -12.09 14.25
CA GLY A 119 4.66 -12.28 14.32
C GLY A 119 5.42 -12.02 13.00
N LEU A 120 4.78 -11.40 12.00
CA LEU A 120 5.37 -11.10 10.69
C LEU A 120 6.32 -9.89 10.73
N ILE A 121 6.19 -9.00 11.72
CA ILE A 121 7.15 -7.93 12.01
C ILE A 121 7.32 -7.80 13.52
N SER A 122 8.49 -7.34 13.97
CA SER A 122 8.73 -7.08 15.39
C SER A 122 8.03 -5.81 15.89
N GLU A 123 7.76 -5.73 17.19
CA GLU A 123 7.25 -4.50 17.83
C GLU A 123 8.22 -3.33 17.63
N GLU A 124 9.53 -3.56 17.70
CA GLU A 124 10.59 -2.58 17.37
C GLU A 124 10.47 -2.05 15.93
N THR A 125 10.18 -2.93 14.96
CA THR A 125 9.96 -2.52 13.55
C THR A 125 8.72 -1.63 13.45
N PHE A 126 7.66 -1.96 14.18
CA PHE A 126 6.45 -1.14 14.23
C PHE A 126 6.69 0.23 14.89
N GLU A 127 7.43 0.29 16.00
CA GLU A 127 7.78 1.54 16.69
C GLU A 127 8.58 2.49 15.77
N VAL A 128 9.59 1.99 15.06
CA VAL A 128 10.37 2.77 14.08
C VAL A 128 9.46 3.33 12.97
N ILE A 129 8.51 2.53 12.46
CA ILE A 129 7.56 2.97 11.43
C ILE A 129 6.57 4.00 12.01
N GLU A 130 6.11 3.84 13.26
CA GLU A 130 5.22 4.81 13.92
C GLU A 130 5.91 6.15 14.23
N GLU A 131 7.21 6.15 14.52
CA GLU A 131 8.00 7.37 14.71
C GLU A 131 8.21 8.12 13.39
N GLU A 132 8.63 7.44 12.32
CA GLU A 132 8.86 8.09 11.01
C GLU A 132 7.56 8.44 10.27
N VAL A 133 6.51 7.65 10.47
CA VAL A 133 5.19 7.87 9.87
C VAL A 133 4.17 8.07 10.99
N PRO A 134 3.65 9.30 11.20
CA PRO A 134 2.58 9.48 12.17
C PRO A 134 1.36 8.61 11.82
N LEU A 135 1.14 7.54 12.57
CA LEU A 135 0.07 6.58 12.34
C LEU A 135 -1.08 6.84 13.34
N PRO A 136 -2.12 7.62 12.99
CA PRO A 136 -3.23 7.88 13.90
C PRO A 136 -3.93 6.57 14.30
N LYS A 137 -4.41 6.52 15.54
CA LYS A 137 -5.31 5.45 16.02
C LYS A 137 -6.72 5.69 15.47
N ARG A 138 -7.47 4.61 15.26
CA ARG A 138 -8.87 4.70 14.83
C ARG A 138 -9.69 5.50 15.84
N MET A 139 -10.51 6.40 15.33
CA MET A 139 -11.46 7.21 16.09
C MET A 139 -12.89 6.76 15.77
N PRO A 140 -13.89 7.00 16.63
CA PRO A 140 -15.28 6.85 16.22
C PRO A 140 -15.57 7.81 15.07
N GLU A 141 -16.31 7.36 14.06
CA GLU A 141 -16.89 8.26 13.06
C GLU A 141 -17.78 9.27 13.79
N MET A 142 -17.70 10.54 13.41
CA MET A 142 -18.72 11.50 13.82
C MET A 142 -19.99 11.19 13.03
N GLU A 143 -20.96 10.52 13.67
CA GLU A 143 -22.34 10.51 13.16
C GLU A 143 -22.76 11.94 12.80
N GLU A 144 -23.51 12.11 11.70
CA GLU A 144 -23.94 13.42 11.18
C GLU A 144 -24.84 14.17 12.19
N ALA A 145 -24.22 14.79 13.19
CA ALA A 145 -24.89 15.66 14.14
C ALA A 145 -25.51 16.83 13.36
N SER A 146 -26.84 16.90 13.40
CA SER A 146 -27.69 17.94 12.77
C SER A 146 -27.79 17.96 11.24
N ARG A 147 -28.32 16.87 10.64
CA ARG A 147 -29.18 17.00 9.45
C ARG A 147 -30.68 17.15 9.78
N SER A 148 -31.00 17.58 10.99
CA SER A 148 -32.28 18.22 11.32
C SER A 148 -32.34 19.61 10.68
N LYS A 149 -32.64 19.67 9.39
CA LYS A 149 -33.20 20.88 8.80
C LYS A 149 -34.65 20.99 9.25
N ASP A 150 -34.90 21.82 10.26
CA ASP A 150 -36.24 22.29 10.56
C ASP A 150 -36.86 22.90 9.29
N SER A 151 -38.12 22.56 9.05
CA SER A 151 -38.93 22.99 7.91
C SER A 151 -39.91 24.09 8.29
#